data_AF-A0A139KER4-F1
#
_entry.id   AF-A0A139KER4-F1
#
_cell.length_a   1.000
_cell.length_b   1.000
_cell.length_c   1.000
_cell.angle_alpha   90.00
_cell.angle_beta   90.00
_cell.angle_gamma   90.00
#
_symmetry.space_group_name_H-M   'P 1'
#
loop_
_entity.id
_entity.type
_entity.pdbx_description
1 polymer ?
#
loop_
_entity_poly.entity_id
_entity_poly.type
_entity_poly.pdbx_seq_one_letter_code
_entity_poly.pdbx_strand_id
1 'polypeptide(L)'
;MSIVISNAFKVIEGRPVTSSRIVAEYFGKQHHHVVRDIRSLIEQKPSLEASANFGEWSEEVEIGSGAKRTVTGYWMDQKGFCILAMGFTGAKALEFKCAFYDEFERMKNELEAPTTITPAEQRAIQREVAIRAHKTASNYRTIYRAIKARYQIARYDQLPRTQLEDCLDFIREVELDVPEVPHTTRPDDGGCPHCGLHPIPAGSIVLSAHEAENLRTFVYYWRYLFREDLETVLKLMRLLQSPFAPRFYEAVTSMNIGSIEALLERNGYSVKQLSCYRALTVS
;
A
#
# COMPACT_ATOMS: atom_id res chain seq x y z
N MET A 1 10.17 12.66 31.38
CA MET A 1 8.83 12.16 31.00
C MET A 1 8.32 11.35 32.19
N SER A 2 7.26 11.79 32.85
CA SER A 2 6.80 11.21 34.11
C SER A 2 6.23 9.81 33.89
N ILE A 3 6.59 8.87 34.78
CA ILE A 3 6.19 7.45 34.78
C ILE A 3 4.66 7.24 34.73
N VAL A 4 3.88 8.29 35.00
CA VAL A 4 2.41 8.26 35.08
C VAL A 4 1.73 8.06 33.72
N ILE A 5 2.37 8.46 32.61
CA ILE A 5 1.69 8.46 31.29
C ILE A 5 1.73 7.09 30.59
N SER A 6 2.70 6.21 30.90
CA SER A 6 2.87 4.96 30.15
C SER A 6 1.70 3.99 30.26
N ASN A 7 0.89 4.08 31.32
CA ASN A 7 -0.30 3.24 31.54
C ASN A 7 -1.61 3.99 31.26
N ALA A 8 -1.55 5.21 30.73
CA ALA A 8 -2.72 6.03 30.49
C ALA A 8 -3.55 5.56 29.27
N PHE A 9 -3.00 4.64 28.47
CA PHE A 9 -3.56 4.23 27.18
C PHE A 9 -3.64 2.71 27.05
N LYS A 10 -4.64 2.24 26.31
CA LYS A 10 -4.85 0.84 25.94
C LYS A 10 -5.23 0.73 24.48
N VAL A 11 -4.99 -0.42 23.86
CA VAL A 11 -5.53 -0.75 22.54
C VAL A 11 -6.78 -1.60 22.74
N ILE A 12 -7.92 -1.14 22.24
CA ILE A 12 -9.19 -1.87 22.22
C ILE A 12 -9.67 -1.92 20.77
N GLU A 13 -9.94 -3.12 20.25
CA GLU A 13 -10.38 -3.33 18.85
C GLU A 13 -9.45 -2.66 17.82
N GLY A 14 -8.13 -2.70 18.06
CA GLY A 14 -7.12 -2.08 17.20
C GLY A 14 -7.09 -0.55 17.27
N ARG A 15 -7.83 0.07 18.19
CA ARG A 15 -7.85 1.53 18.38
C ARG A 15 -7.14 1.92 19.69
N PRO A 16 -6.23 2.90 19.65
CA PRO A 16 -5.68 3.49 20.87
C PRO A 16 -6.76 4.29 21.59
N VAL A 17 -6.99 3.97 22.86
CA VAL A 17 -8.00 4.60 23.72
C VAL A 17 -7.48 4.88 25.12
N THR A 18 -8.06 5.87 25.81
CA THR A 18 -7.89 6.11 27.26
C THR A 18 -9.22 5.94 28.00
N SER A 19 -9.19 5.76 29.33
CA SER A 19 -10.41 5.64 30.13
C SER A 19 -10.77 6.95 30.85
N SER A 20 -12.06 7.18 31.09
CA SER A 20 -12.51 8.31 31.90
C SER A 20 -12.01 8.26 33.35
N ARG A 21 -11.62 7.08 33.86
CA ARG A 21 -10.97 6.93 35.18
C ARG A 21 -9.56 7.50 35.19
N ILE A 22 -8.75 7.15 34.18
CA ILE A 22 -7.38 7.64 34.04
C ILE A 22 -7.38 9.16 33.90
N VAL A 23 -8.30 9.70 33.09
CA VAL A 23 -8.49 11.15 32.95
C VAL A 23 -8.86 11.78 34.31
N ALA A 24 -9.81 11.19 35.04
CA ALA A 24 -10.19 11.70 36.36
C ALA A 24 -9.01 11.73 37.35
N GLU A 25 -8.26 10.64 37.44
CA GLU A 25 -7.08 10.51 38.30
C GLU A 25 -6.01 11.55 37.95
N TYR A 26 -5.64 11.66 36.68
CA TYR A 26 -4.61 12.59 36.22
C TYR A 26 -4.97 14.05 36.54
N PHE A 27 -6.22 14.43 36.31
CA PHE A 27 -6.70 15.79 36.57
C PHE A 27 -7.08 16.05 38.02
N GLY A 28 -6.97 15.06 38.91
CA GLY A 28 -7.43 15.16 40.30
C GLY A 28 -8.92 15.47 40.40
N LYS A 29 -9.72 14.99 39.45
CA LYS A 29 -11.17 15.17 39.39
C LYS A 29 -11.86 13.91 39.89
N GLN A 30 -13.07 14.09 40.42
CA GLN A 30 -13.94 12.95 40.72
C GLN A 30 -14.43 12.29 39.43
N HIS A 31 -14.33 10.97 39.34
CA HIS A 31 -14.69 10.21 38.13
C HIS A 31 -16.11 10.48 37.65
N HIS A 32 -17.07 10.60 38.57
CA HIS A 32 -18.46 10.89 38.23
C HIS A 32 -18.66 12.28 37.57
N HIS A 33 -17.81 13.28 37.87
CA HIS A 33 -17.84 14.56 37.17
C HIS A 33 -17.39 14.40 35.71
N VAL A 34 -16.32 13.64 35.48
CA VAL A 34 -15.85 13.36 34.12
C VAL A 34 -16.90 12.62 33.31
N VAL A 35 -17.55 11.60 33.91
CA VAL A 35 -18.67 10.87 33.29
C VAL A 35 -19.84 11.80 32.95
N ARG A 36 -20.20 12.72 33.86
CA ARG A 36 -21.25 13.73 33.61
C ARG A 36 -20.88 14.64 32.44
N ASP A 37 -19.66 15.13 32.39
CA ASP A 37 -19.20 16.03 31.34
C ASP A 37 -19.20 15.30 29.97
N ILE A 38 -18.80 14.03 29.92
CA ILE A 38 -18.90 13.18 28.72
C ILE A 38 -20.35 13.02 28.25
N ARG A 39 -21.28 12.73 29.17
CA ARG A 39 -22.72 12.60 28.83
C ARG A 39 -23.27 13.89 28.25
N SER A 40 -22.91 15.04 28.82
CA SER A 40 -23.32 16.34 28.27
C SER A 40 -22.78 16.57 26.85
N LEU A 41 -21.56 16.13 26.55
CA LEU A 41 -20.99 16.20 25.20
C LEU A 41 -21.73 15.28 24.22
N ILE A 42 -22.11 14.07 24.65
CA ILE A 42 -22.90 13.13 23.85
C ILE A 42 -24.30 13.71 23.59
N GLU A 43 -24.96 14.29 24.59
CA GLU A 43 -26.26 14.97 24.42
C GLU A 43 -26.19 16.10 23.39
N GLN A 44 -25.14 16.92 23.44
CA GLN A 44 -24.93 18.01 22.47
C GLN A 44 -24.58 17.49 21.06
N LYS A 45 -23.92 16.33 20.98
CA LYS A 45 -23.49 15.73 19.70
C LYS A 45 -23.57 14.19 19.77
N PRO A 46 -24.76 13.60 19.52
CA PRO A 46 -24.96 12.15 19.63
C PRO A 46 -24.04 11.31 18.74
N SER A 47 -23.56 11.88 17.62
CA SER A 47 -22.59 11.22 16.74
C SER A 47 -21.25 10.84 17.41
N LEU A 48 -20.90 11.44 18.55
CA LEU A 48 -19.70 11.09 19.31
C LEU A 48 -19.81 9.70 19.95
N GLU A 49 -21.01 9.29 20.36
CA GLU A 49 -21.28 7.93 20.81
C GLU A 49 -21.39 6.97 19.62
N ALA A 50 -22.16 7.34 18.58
CA ALA A 50 -22.35 6.50 17.40
C ALA A 50 -21.04 6.17 16.64
N SER A 51 -20.04 7.07 16.71
CA SER A 51 -18.72 6.85 16.10
C SER A 51 -17.72 6.17 17.04
N ALA A 52 -18.15 5.76 18.24
CA ALA A 52 -17.31 5.23 19.31
C ALA A 52 -16.18 6.18 19.74
N ASN A 53 -16.37 7.50 19.64
CA ASN A 53 -15.47 8.47 20.28
C ASN A 53 -15.60 8.41 21.81
N PHE A 54 -16.79 8.04 22.30
CA PHE A 54 -17.07 7.66 23.68
C PHE A 54 -17.70 6.27 23.72
N GLY A 55 -16.91 5.23 24.00
CA GLY A 55 -17.41 3.87 24.16
C GLY A 55 -17.75 3.57 25.62
N GLU A 56 -19.03 3.37 25.95
CA GLU A 56 -19.44 3.08 27.32
C GLU A 56 -18.94 1.70 27.78
N TRP A 57 -18.51 1.61 29.04
CA TRP A 57 -18.28 0.35 29.73
C TRP A 57 -18.87 0.42 31.14
N SER A 58 -19.17 -0.75 31.70
CA SER A 58 -19.63 -0.86 33.08
C SER A 58 -18.97 -2.03 33.79
N GLU A 59 -18.83 -1.90 35.10
CA GLU A 59 -18.39 -2.99 35.97
C GLU A 59 -19.21 -3.01 37.26
N GLU A 60 -19.35 -4.18 37.88
CA GLU A 60 -19.91 -4.28 39.23
C GLU A 60 -18.80 -4.14 40.27
N VAL A 61 -18.97 -3.22 41.21
CA VAL A 61 -18.06 -3.00 42.34
C VAL A 61 -18.80 -3.31 43.63
N GLU A 62 -18.19 -4.10 44.52
CA GLU A 62 -18.74 -4.36 45.84
C GLU A 62 -18.53 -3.12 46.74
N ILE A 63 -19.61 -2.62 47.32
CA ILE A 63 -19.65 -1.40 48.15
C ILE A 63 -19.77 -1.73 49.65
N GLY A 64 -19.59 -3.00 50.01
CA GLY A 64 -19.66 -3.52 51.37
C GLY A 64 -20.93 -4.33 51.63
N SER A 65 -20.84 -5.24 52.60
CA SER A 65 -21.96 -6.11 53.04
C SER A 65 -22.62 -6.92 51.90
N GLY A 66 -21.84 -7.33 50.89
CA GLY A 66 -22.36 -8.05 49.72
C GLY A 66 -23.19 -7.20 48.75
N ALA A 67 -23.37 -5.90 49.02
CA ALA A 67 -24.04 -5.00 48.10
C ALA A 67 -23.11 -4.63 46.94
N LYS A 68 -23.63 -4.73 45.72
CA LYS A 68 -22.91 -4.37 44.50
C LYS A 68 -23.48 -3.09 43.90
N ARG A 69 -22.61 -2.30 43.28
CA ARG A 69 -22.96 -1.11 42.52
C ARG A 69 -22.36 -1.20 41.13
N THR A 70 -23.18 -0.98 40.11
CA THR A 70 -22.70 -0.78 38.75
C THR A 70 -22.04 0.60 38.63
N VAL A 71 -20.78 0.61 38.21
CA VAL A 71 -20.04 1.83 37.89
C VAL A 71 -19.86 1.91 36.38
N THR A 72 -20.37 2.99 35.79
CA THR A 72 -20.23 3.28 34.36
C THR A 72 -19.00 4.15 34.12
N GLY A 73 -18.28 3.88 33.04
CA GLY A 73 -17.23 4.75 32.51
C GLY A 73 -17.21 4.74 30.99
N TYR A 74 -16.22 5.42 30.42
CA TYR A 74 -16.07 5.54 28.97
C TYR A 74 -14.63 5.26 28.56
N TRP A 75 -14.46 4.55 27.44
CA TRP A 75 -13.27 4.55 26.62
C TRP A 75 -13.35 5.72 25.63
N MET A 76 -12.22 6.39 25.41
CA MET A 76 -12.13 7.57 24.57
C MET A 76 -10.99 7.41 23.57
N ASP A 77 -11.30 7.58 22.28
CA ASP A 77 -10.29 7.74 21.25
C ASP A 77 -9.70 9.17 21.28
N GLN A 78 -8.77 9.47 20.37
CA GLN A 78 -8.13 10.79 20.29
C GLN A 78 -9.16 11.93 20.23
N LYS A 79 -10.20 11.75 19.41
CA LYS A 79 -11.19 12.80 19.17
C LYS A 79 -12.06 13.00 20.41
N GLY A 80 -12.58 11.92 21.00
CA GLY A 80 -13.39 11.97 22.22
C GLY A 80 -12.63 12.63 23.37
N PHE A 81 -11.37 12.22 23.56
CA PHE A 81 -10.51 12.84 24.56
C PHE A 81 -10.23 14.32 24.29
N CYS A 82 -9.85 14.69 23.06
CA CYS A 82 -9.56 16.09 22.72
C CYS A 82 -10.75 17.01 23.01
N ILE A 83 -11.97 16.56 22.66
CA ILE A 83 -13.20 17.32 22.93
C ILE A 83 -13.42 17.49 24.43
N LEU A 84 -13.26 16.42 25.22
CA LEU A 84 -13.36 16.50 26.68
C LEU A 84 -12.31 17.45 27.27
N ALA A 85 -11.05 17.30 26.85
CA ALA A 85 -9.91 18.06 27.36
C ALA A 85 -9.97 19.54 26.99
N MET A 86 -10.67 19.93 25.91
CA MET A 86 -10.93 21.34 25.59
C MET A 86 -11.70 22.06 26.71
N GLY A 87 -12.52 21.34 27.49
CA GLY A 87 -13.17 21.88 28.69
C GLY A 87 -12.23 22.00 29.90
N PHE A 88 -11.03 21.42 29.86
CA PHE A 88 -10.04 21.52 30.94
C PHE A 88 -9.05 22.65 30.70
N THR A 89 -8.83 23.46 31.73
CA THR A 89 -7.97 24.65 31.72
C THR A 89 -6.83 24.53 32.74
N GLY A 90 -5.79 25.35 32.57
CA GLY A 90 -4.61 25.40 33.46
C GLY A 90 -3.37 24.66 32.94
N ALA A 91 -2.23 24.90 33.57
CA ALA A 91 -0.91 24.38 33.13
C ALA A 91 -0.86 22.84 33.06
N LYS A 92 -1.43 22.15 34.05
CA LYS A 92 -1.55 20.68 34.06
C LYS A 92 -2.37 20.14 32.89
N ALA A 93 -3.38 20.89 32.43
CA ALA A 93 -4.19 20.50 31.29
C ALA A 93 -3.45 20.65 29.97
N LEU A 94 -2.57 21.64 29.84
CA LEU A 94 -1.74 21.78 28.66
C LEU A 94 -0.70 20.66 28.58
N GLU A 95 0.00 20.38 29.68
CA GLU A 95 0.99 19.29 29.74
C GLU A 95 0.37 17.95 29.37
N PHE A 96 -0.83 17.66 29.88
CA PHE A 96 -1.54 16.43 29.53
C PHE A 96 -2.01 16.39 28.08
N LYS A 97 -2.47 17.51 27.51
CA LYS A 97 -2.83 17.58 26.09
C LYS A 97 -1.64 17.25 25.19
N CYS A 98 -0.46 17.80 25.51
CA CYS A 98 0.79 17.48 24.81
C CYS A 98 1.17 16.02 24.98
N ALA A 99 1.23 15.52 26.22
CA ALA A 99 1.56 14.13 26.49
C ALA A 99 0.60 13.14 25.79
N PHE A 100 -0.70 13.46 25.77
CA PHE A 100 -1.69 12.66 25.10
C PHE A 100 -1.50 12.66 23.59
N TYR A 101 -1.21 13.83 23.01
CA TYR A 101 -0.94 13.95 21.58
C TYR A 101 0.27 13.11 21.18
N ASP A 102 1.39 13.25 21.91
CA ASP A 102 2.64 12.53 21.64
C ASP A 102 2.44 11.01 21.76
N GLU A 103 1.74 10.56 22.80
CA GLU A 103 1.48 9.14 23.03
C GLU A 103 0.56 8.55 21.97
N PHE A 104 -0.48 9.28 21.58
CA PHE A 104 -1.39 8.84 20.53
C PHE A 104 -0.68 8.82 19.16
N GLU A 105 0.18 9.80 18.87
CA GLU A 105 0.99 9.81 17.66
C GLU A 105 1.96 8.63 17.64
N ARG A 106 2.58 8.29 18.78
CA ARG A 106 3.40 7.07 18.89
C ARG A 106 2.60 5.81 18.62
N MET A 107 1.45 5.63 19.29
CA MET A 107 0.59 4.44 19.08
C MET A 107 0.05 4.36 17.66
N LYS A 108 -0.33 5.49 17.06
CA LYS A 108 -0.74 5.57 15.67
C LYS A 108 0.41 5.16 14.75
N ASN A 109 1.61 5.67 14.97
CA ASN A 109 2.79 5.31 14.19
C ASN A 109 3.17 3.83 14.37
N GLU A 110 2.94 3.23 15.54
CA GLU A 110 3.12 1.79 15.76
C GLU A 110 2.09 0.96 14.98
N LEU A 111 0.84 1.43 14.88
CA LEU A 111 -0.23 0.78 14.12
C LEU A 111 -0.12 1.01 12.60
N GLU A 112 0.39 2.17 12.18
CA GLU A 112 0.58 2.57 10.78
C GLU A 112 1.99 2.24 10.26
N ALA A 113 2.89 1.74 11.10
CA ALA A 113 4.20 1.29 10.68
C ALA A 113 4.01 0.27 9.55
N PRO A 114 4.60 0.48 8.36
CA PRO A 114 4.39 -0.42 7.24
C PRO A 114 4.91 -1.79 7.64
N THR A 115 3.98 -2.73 7.82
CA THR A 115 4.26 -4.13 8.16
C THR A 115 5.07 -4.79 7.05
N THR A 116 5.00 -4.25 5.83
CA THR A 116 5.71 -4.71 4.64
C THR A 116 6.71 -3.69 4.12
N ILE A 117 7.65 -4.16 3.28
CA ILE A 117 8.73 -3.36 2.72
C ILE A 117 8.27 -2.09 2.00
N THR A 118 8.94 -0.98 2.29
CA THR A 118 8.72 0.33 1.67
C THR A 118 9.14 0.34 0.19
N PRO A 119 8.70 1.31 -0.63
CA PRO A 119 9.14 1.42 -2.02
C PRO A 119 10.65 1.58 -2.22
N ALA A 120 11.37 2.10 -1.22
CA ALA A 120 12.83 2.20 -1.26
C ALA A 120 13.49 0.82 -1.04
N GLU A 121 12.95 0.02 -0.13
CA GLU A 121 13.41 -1.34 0.19
C GLU A 121 13.04 -2.33 -0.92
N GLN A 122 11.87 -2.17 -1.54
CA GLN A 122 11.49 -2.92 -2.75
C GLN A 122 12.51 -2.73 -3.88
N ARG A 123 12.99 -1.49 -4.08
CA ARG A 123 14.07 -1.20 -5.05
C ARG A 123 15.38 -1.89 -4.68
N ALA A 124 15.68 -2.09 -3.40
CA ALA A 124 16.87 -2.83 -2.98
C ALA A 124 16.79 -4.30 -3.41
N ILE A 125 15.64 -4.94 -3.18
CA ILE A 125 15.37 -6.30 -3.66
C ILE A 125 15.49 -6.38 -5.18
N GLN A 126 14.86 -5.46 -5.92
CA GLN A 126 14.94 -5.44 -7.39
C GLN A 126 16.38 -5.35 -7.90
N ARG A 127 17.22 -4.51 -7.26
CA ARG A 127 18.64 -4.39 -7.62
C ARG A 127 19.41 -5.69 -7.38
N GLU A 128 19.24 -6.32 -6.22
CA GLU A 128 19.93 -7.58 -5.91
C GLU A 128 19.47 -8.71 -6.82
N VAL A 129 18.17 -8.80 -7.13
CA VAL A 129 17.65 -9.77 -8.10
C VAL A 129 18.27 -9.56 -9.48
N ALA A 130 18.40 -8.30 -9.92
CA ALA A 130 19.03 -7.99 -11.22
C ALA A 130 20.51 -8.39 -11.23
N ILE A 131 21.28 -8.02 -10.21
CA ILE A 131 22.69 -8.41 -10.06
C ILE A 131 22.83 -9.94 -10.10
N ARG A 132 21.99 -10.65 -9.36
CA ARG A 132 22.02 -12.12 -9.27
C ARG A 132 21.63 -12.80 -10.58
N ALA A 133 20.61 -12.30 -11.28
CA ALA A 133 20.17 -12.83 -12.56
C ALA A 133 21.26 -12.71 -13.63
N HIS A 134 21.97 -11.57 -13.65
CA HIS A 134 23.10 -11.35 -14.57
C HIS A 134 24.32 -12.21 -14.24
N LYS A 135 24.60 -12.49 -12.96
CA LYS A 135 25.81 -13.22 -12.53
C LYS A 135 25.78 -14.73 -12.80
N THR A 136 24.61 -15.36 -12.81
CA THR A 136 24.51 -16.84 -12.81
C THR A 136 23.62 -17.38 -13.92
N ALA A 137 23.28 -16.56 -14.93
CA ALA A 137 22.30 -16.89 -15.97
C ALA A 137 20.92 -17.36 -15.43
N SER A 138 20.65 -17.14 -14.14
CA SER A 138 19.41 -17.54 -13.49
C SER A 138 18.28 -16.62 -13.94
N ASN A 139 17.13 -17.19 -14.28
CA ASN A 139 15.99 -16.41 -14.74
C ASN A 139 15.38 -15.57 -13.59
N TYR A 140 15.11 -14.29 -13.84
CA TYR A 140 14.37 -13.39 -12.94
C TYR A 140 13.12 -14.05 -12.35
N ARG A 141 12.37 -14.80 -13.16
CA ARG A 141 11.17 -15.55 -12.75
C ARG A 141 11.48 -16.58 -11.66
N THR A 142 12.63 -17.26 -11.75
CA THR A 142 13.06 -18.27 -10.79
C THR A 142 13.40 -17.64 -9.45
N ILE A 143 14.13 -16.52 -9.46
CA ILE A 143 14.50 -15.79 -8.24
C ILE A 143 13.23 -15.29 -7.51
N TYR A 144 12.30 -14.64 -8.22
CA TYR A 144 11.05 -14.17 -7.60
C TYR A 144 10.14 -15.32 -7.15
N ARG A 145 10.15 -16.48 -7.83
CA ARG A 145 9.44 -17.67 -7.36
C ARG A 145 10.04 -18.21 -6.06
N ALA A 146 11.36 -18.26 -5.96
CA ALA A 146 12.08 -18.72 -4.78
C ALA A 146 11.80 -17.81 -3.57
N ILE A 147 11.83 -16.48 -3.76
CA ILE A 147 11.46 -15.50 -2.72
C ILE A 147 10.03 -15.78 -2.21
N LYS A 148 9.06 -15.86 -3.13
CA LYS A 148 7.66 -16.11 -2.75
C LYS A 148 7.45 -17.44 -2.02
N ALA A 149 8.16 -18.48 -2.45
CA ALA A 149 8.08 -19.79 -1.83
C ALA A 149 8.68 -19.80 -0.42
N ARG A 150 9.85 -19.16 -0.22
CA ARG A 150 10.53 -19.09 1.08
C ARG A 150 9.72 -18.32 2.11
N TYR A 151 9.20 -17.15 1.75
CA TYR A 151 8.47 -16.27 2.67
C TYR A 151 6.96 -16.51 2.68
N GLN A 152 6.47 -17.47 1.87
CA GLN A 152 5.05 -17.81 1.75
C GLN A 152 4.16 -16.60 1.42
N ILE A 153 4.65 -15.72 0.55
CA ILE A 153 3.97 -14.49 0.15
C ILE A 153 3.49 -14.58 -1.31
N ALA A 154 2.31 -14.02 -1.60
CA ALA A 154 1.76 -14.01 -2.95
C ALA A 154 2.54 -13.07 -3.89
N ARG A 155 3.07 -11.98 -3.33
CA ARG A 155 3.84 -10.95 -4.03
C ARG A 155 5.02 -10.50 -3.16
N TYR A 156 6.16 -10.18 -3.78
CA TYR A 156 7.36 -9.81 -3.02
C TYR A 156 7.23 -8.45 -2.31
N ASP A 157 6.36 -7.55 -2.79
CA ASP A 157 6.04 -6.27 -2.15
C ASP A 157 5.32 -6.43 -0.80
N GLN A 158 4.83 -7.65 -0.51
CA GLN A 158 4.23 -8.03 0.77
C GLN A 158 5.24 -8.60 1.77
N LEU A 159 6.54 -8.60 1.44
CA LEU A 159 7.57 -9.08 2.36
C LEU A 159 7.55 -8.24 3.65
N PRO A 160 7.52 -8.85 4.84
CA PRO A 160 7.67 -8.14 6.10
C PRO A 160 9.00 -7.40 6.17
N ARG A 161 9.01 -6.15 6.68
CA ARG A 161 10.27 -5.37 6.81
C ARG A 161 11.33 -6.07 7.65
N THR A 162 10.90 -6.82 8.67
CA THR A 162 11.77 -7.61 9.55
C THR A 162 12.52 -8.72 8.82
N GLN A 163 12.06 -9.13 7.64
CA GLN A 163 12.64 -10.19 6.82
C GLN A 163 13.44 -9.64 5.63
N LEU A 164 13.62 -8.32 5.53
CA LEU A 164 14.31 -7.69 4.41
C LEU A 164 15.77 -8.15 4.30
N GLU A 165 16.52 -8.12 5.39
CA GLU A 165 17.95 -8.51 5.39
C GLU A 165 18.11 -9.99 5.02
N ASP A 166 17.36 -10.88 5.67
CA ASP A 166 17.35 -12.32 5.33
C ASP A 166 17.00 -12.56 3.85
N CYS A 167 16.09 -11.76 3.28
CA CYS A 167 15.73 -11.85 1.85
C CYS A 167 16.85 -11.40 0.92
N LEU A 168 17.56 -10.32 1.25
CA LEU A 168 18.69 -9.85 0.46
C LEU A 168 19.84 -10.87 0.49
N ASP A 169 20.12 -11.45 1.65
CA ASP A 169 21.16 -12.47 1.79
C ASP A 169 20.76 -13.78 1.10
N PHE A 170 19.50 -14.20 1.22
CA PHE A 170 18.94 -15.31 0.46
C PHE A 170 19.12 -15.13 -1.05
N ILE A 171 18.85 -13.94 -1.60
CA ILE A 171 19.05 -13.67 -3.04
C ILE A 171 20.52 -13.82 -3.45
N ARG A 172 21.46 -13.46 -2.57
CA ARG A 172 22.90 -13.57 -2.85
C ARG A 172 23.37 -15.01 -2.81
N GLU A 173 22.88 -15.80 -1.86
CA GLU A 173 23.47 -17.09 -1.50
C GLU A 173 22.76 -18.30 -2.11
N VAL A 174 21.47 -18.22 -2.46
CA VAL A 174 20.75 -19.42 -2.87
C VAL A 174 21.29 -20.00 -4.18
N GLU A 175 21.61 -21.29 -4.13
CA GLU A 175 21.84 -22.13 -5.30
C GLU A 175 20.50 -22.40 -5.99
N LEU A 176 20.19 -21.58 -6.99
CA LEU A 176 19.09 -21.86 -7.90
C LEU A 176 19.56 -22.94 -8.87
N ASP A 177 19.61 -24.18 -8.40
CA ASP A 177 19.82 -25.31 -9.29
C ASP A 177 18.56 -25.44 -10.16
N VAL A 178 18.74 -25.19 -11.44
CA VAL A 178 17.68 -25.30 -12.44
C VAL A 178 17.93 -26.62 -13.13
N PRO A 179 17.06 -27.65 -12.98
CA PRO A 179 17.00 -28.67 -14.00
C PRO A 179 16.67 -27.91 -15.28
N GLU A 180 17.59 -27.91 -16.25
CA GLU A 180 17.27 -27.47 -17.60
C GLU A 180 16.02 -28.23 -18.03
N VAL A 181 14.87 -27.58 -17.94
CA VAL A 181 13.71 -27.99 -18.71
C VAL A 181 14.22 -27.95 -20.14
N PRO A 182 14.14 -29.05 -20.90
CA PRO A 182 14.59 -29.03 -22.28
C PRO A 182 13.87 -27.86 -22.94
N HIS A 183 14.62 -26.80 -23.23
CA HIS A 183 14.29 -25.97 -24.35
C HIS A 183 14.19 -27.00 -25.46
N THR A 184 12.99 -27.22 -25.99
CA THR A 184 12.86 -27.93 -27.25
C THR A 184 13.72 -27.14 -28.22
N THR A 185 14.97 -27.59 -28.37
CA THR A 185 15.86 -27.21 -29.44
C THR A 185 15.16 -27.75 -30.67
N ARG A 186 14.26 -26.91 -31.22
CA ARG A 186 14.19 -26.87 -32.67
C ARG A 186 15.61 -26.60 -33.15
N PRO A 187 16.06 -27.30 -34.21
CA PRO A 187 17.41 -27.14 -34.71
C PRO A 187 17.74 -25.66 -34.85
N ASP A 188 18.90 -25.32 -34.30
CA ASP A 188 19.47 -23.99 -34.32
C ASP A 188 19.93 -23.69 -35.74
N ASP A 189 19.04 -23.09 -36.54
CA ASP A 189 19.38 -22.64 -37.88
C ASP A 189 19.88 -21.19 -37.87
N GLY A 190 19.97 -20.53 -36.71
CA GLY A 190 20.45 -19.14 -36.60
C GLY A 190 19.66 -18.15 -37.47
N GLY A 191 18.39 -18.41 -37.76
CA GLY A 191 17.59 -17.63 -38.70
C GLY A 191 16.55 -16.73 -38.04
N CYS A 192 16.45 -15.48 -38.50
CA CYS A 192 15.37 -14.54 -38.16
C CYS A 192 13.97 -15.22 -38.27
N PRO A 193 13.05 -15.04 -37.29
CA PRO A 193 11.74 -15.71 -37.27
C PRO A 193 10.82 -15.42 -38.46
N HIS A 194 11.15 -14.41 -39.27
CA HIS A 194 10.36 -14.00 -40.44
C HIS A 194 10.90 -14.56 -41.77
N CYS A 195 12.15 -15.00 -41.85
CA CYS A 195 12.73 -15.43 -43.14
C CYS A 195 13.85 -16.48 -43.06
N GLY A 196 14.32 -16.87 -41.87
CA GLY A 196 15.31 -17.93 -41.68
C GLY A 196 16.73 -17.64 -42.20
N LEU A 197 16.98 -16.46 -42.78
CA LEU A 197 18.19 -16.21 -43.59
C LEU A 197 19.23 -15.30 -42.93
N HIS A 198 18.92 -14.65 -41.81
CA HIS A 198 19.84 -13.74 -41.12
C HIS A 198 19.89 -14.01 -39.61
N PRO A 199 21.08 -14.15 -39.01
CA PRO A 199 21.23 -14.27 -37.57
C PRO A 199 20.69 -13.04 -36.86
N ILE A 200 20.02 -13.28 -35.74
CA ILE A 200 19.53 -12.21 -34.87
C ILE A 200 20.75 -11.38 -34.45
N PRO A 201 20.77 -10.05 -34.69
CA PRO A 201 21.92 -9.22 -34.36
C PRO A 201 22.30 -9.35 -32.89
N ALA A 202 23.59 -9.49 -32.61
CA ALA A 202 24.10 -9.60 -31.25
C ALA A 202 23.64 -8.38 -30.41
N GLY A 203 23.06 -8.63 -29.24
CA GLY A 203 22.48 -7.60 -28.37
C GLY A 203 20.99 -7.32 -28.59
N SER A 204 20.32 -8.04 -29.49
CA SER A 204 18.86 -7.94 -29.66
C SER A 204 18.10 -8.49 -28.44
N ILE A 205 17.05 -7.81 -28.01
CA ILE A 205 16.12 -8.29 -26.98
C ILE A 205 15.09 -9.21 -27.66
N VAL A 206 15.00 -10.45 -27.19
CA VAL A 206 13.99 -11.42 -27.66
C VAL A 206 12.82 -11.43 -26.69
N LEU A 207 11.63 -11.11 -27.18
CA LEU A 207 10.40 -11.12 -26.38
C LEU A 207 9.78 -12.52 -26.40
N SER A 208 9.33 -12.98 -25.24
CA SER A 208 8.45 -14.16 -25.15
C SER A 208 7.05 -13.84 -25.69
N ALA A 209 6.29 -14.88 -26.04
CA ALA A 209 4.92 -14.74 -26.51
C ALA A 209 4.04 -13.96 -25.51
N HIS A 210 4.21 -14.19 -24.21
CA HIS A 210 3.46 -13.48 -23.18
C HIS A 210 3.85 -12.00 -23.10
N GLU A 211 5.12 -11.65 -23.26
CA GLU A 211 5.59 -10.26 -23.28
C GLU A 211 5.10 -9.52 -24.53
N ALA A 212 5.13 -10.18 -25.69
CA ALA A 212 4.55 -9.65 -26.92
C ALA A 212 3.05 -9.40 -26.78
N GLU A 213 2.32 -10.29 -26.11
CA GLU A 213 0.89 -10.13 -25.81
C GLU A 213 0.61 -8.95 -24.87
N ASN A 214 1.43 -8.78 -23.83
CA ASN A 214 1.31 -7.67 -22.90
C ASN A 214 1.57 -6.32 -23.61
N LEU A 215 2.58 -6.27 -24.48
CA LEU A 215 2.85 -5.09 -25.32
C LEU A 215 1.72 -4.83 -26.32
N ARG A 216 1.18 -5.87 -26.96
CA ARG A 216 0.02 -5.77 -27.86
C ARG A 216 -1.19 -5.19 -27.15
N THR A 217 -1.46 -5.65 -25.93
CA THR A 217 -2.55 -5.15 -25.09
C THR A 217 -2.34 -3.69 -24.68
N PHE A 218 -1.10 -3.32 -24.32
CA PHE A 218 -0.76 -1.93 -24.02
C PHE A 218 -0.98 -0.99 -25.22
N VAL A 219 -0.52 -1.40 -26.41
CA VAL A 219 -0.74 -0.66 -27.67
C VAL A 219 -2.23 -0.47 -27.94
N TYR A 220 -3.03 -1.53 -27.74
CA TYR A 220 -4.49 -1.45 -27.89
C TYR A 220 -5.10 -0.38 -26.97
N TYR A 221 -4.79 -0.42 -25.67
CA TYR A 221 -5.34 0.52 -24.71
C TYR A 221 -4.98 1.97 -25.03
N TRP A 222 -3.70 2.22 -25.33
CA TRP A 222 -3.21 3.57 -25.52
C TRP A 222 -3.62 4.18 -26.86
N ARG A 223 -3.52 3.42 -27.95
CA ARG A 223 -3.75 3.93 -29.31
C ARG A 223 -5.22 3.89 -29.73
N TYR A 224 -6.01 2.98 -29.16
CA TYR A 224 -7.38 2.75 -29.58
C TYR A 224 -8.38 3.02 -28.47
N LEU A 225 -8.34 2.27 -27.36
CA LEU A 225 -9.41 2.34 -26.36
C LEU A 225 -9.52 3.72 -25.71
N PHE A 226 -8.41 4.28 -25.24
CA PHE A 226 -8.40 5.55 -24.49
C PHE A 226 -8.02 6.76 -25.33
N ARG A 227 -7.99 6.63 -26.66
CA ARG A 227 -7.51 7.71 -27.53
C ARG A 227 -8.32 8.99 -27.36
N GLU A 228 -9.64 8.88 -27.42
CA GLU A 228 -10.53 10.04 -27.30
C GLU A 228 -10.48 10.67 -25.90
N ASP A 229 -10.36 9.85 -24.86
CA ASP A 229 -10.23 10.30 -23.47
C ASP A 229 -8.92 11.09 -23.28
N LEU A 230 -7.80 10.56 -23.76
CA LEU A 230 -6.49 11.21 -23.68
C LEU A 230 -6.48 12.54 -24.46
N GLU A 231 -7.08 12.57 -25.65
CA GLU A 231 -7.24 13.80 -26.43
C GLU A 231 -8.13 14.82 -25.69
N THR A 232 -9.17 14.37 -25.01
CA THR A 232 -10.09 15.23 -24.23
C THR A 232 -9.40 15.82 -23.01
N VAL A 233 -8.66 15.02 -22.26
CA VAL A 233 -7.85 15.50 -21.12
C VAL A 233 -6.84 16.54 -21.60
N LEU A 234 -6.16 16.29 -22.72
CA LEU A 234 -5.21 17.26 -23.29
C LEU A 234 -5.90 18.57 -23.69
N LYS A 235 -7.09 18.51 -24.32
CA LYS A 235 -7.89 19.70 -24.67
C LYS A 235 -8.24 20.50 -23.42
N LEU A 236 -8.70 19.83 -22.36
CA LEU A 236 -9.01 20.45 -21.08
C LEU A 236 -7.77 21.13 -20.48
N MET A 237 -6.62 20.46 -20.47
CA MET A 237 -5.37 21.02 -19.97
C MET A 237 -4.93 22.28 -20.73
N ARG A 238 -5.14 22.31 -22.05
CA ARG A 238 -4.87 23.49 -22.89
C ARG A 238 -5.84 24.63 -22.58
N LEU A 239 -7.12 24.34 -22.40
CA LEU A 239 -8.14 25.33 -22.03
C LEU A 239 -7.85 25.98 -20.67
N LEU A 240 -7.41 25.18 -19.70
CA LEU A 240 -7.01 25.65 -18.37
C LEU A 240 -5.62 26.29 -18.33
N GLN A 241 -4.96 26.46 -19.49
CA GLN A 241 -3.58 26.95 -19.62
C GLN A 241 -2.60 26.25 -18.67
N SER A 242 -2.77 24.94 -18.49
CA SER A 242 -1.94 24.16 -17.58
C SER A 242 -0.48 24.17 -18.07
N PRO A 243 0.50 24.45 -17.19
CA PRO A 243 1.92 24.39 -17.54
C PRO A 243 2.38 22.97 -17.90
N PHE A 244 1.58 21.94 -17.58
CA PHE A 244 1.89 20.54 -17.87
C PHE A 244 1.36 20.07 -19.23
N ALA A 245 0.54 20.86 -19.93
CA ALA A 245 -0.07 20.47 -21.20
C ALA A 245 0.95 20.06 -22.30
N PRO A 246 2.11 20.74 -22.45
CA PRO A 246 3.13 20.31 -23.42
C PRO A 246 3.73 18.94 -23.11
N ARG A 247 4.06 18.68 -21.85
CA ARG A 247 4.60 17.37 -21.41
C ARG A 247 3.57 16.25 -21.57
N PHE A 248 2.30 16.55 -21.30
CA PHE A 248 1.22 15.59 -21.52
C PHE A 248 1.01 15.29 -23.00
N TYR A 249 1.05 16.31 -23.87
CA TYR A 249 1.02 16.12 -25.32
C TYR A 249 2.17 15.23 -25.80
N GLU A 250 3.38 15.45 -25.32
CA GLU A 250 4.54 14.62 -25.63
C GLU A 250 4.31 13.16 -25.18
N ALA A 251 3.82 12.93 -23.96
CA ALA A 251 3.52 11.59 -23.47
C ALA A 251 2.47 10.87 -24.33
N VAL A 252 1.44 11.57 -24.79
CA VAL A 252 0.36 10.98 -25.61
C VAL A 252 0.81 10.73 -27.06
N THR A 253 1.64 11.60 -27.62
CA THR A 253 1.93 11.60 -29.08
C THR A 253 3.33 11.16 -29.46
N SER A 254 4.32 11.33 -28.58
CA SER A 254 5.75 11.12 -28.88
C SER A 254 6.24 9.73 -28.50
N MET A 255 5.42 8.92 -27.82
CA MET A 255 5.70 7.49 -27.68
C MET A 255 5.59 6.84 -29.07
N ASN A 256 6.65 6.15 -29.52
CA ASN A 256 6.70 5.51 -30.83
C ASN A 256 5.85 4.21 -30.91
N ILE A 257 4.61 4.29 -30.43
CA ILE A 257 3.64 3.20 -30.31
C ILE A 257 3.27 2.68 -31.70
N GLY A 258 3.28 3.55 -32.72
CA GLY A 258 3.06 3.13 -34.10
C GLY A 258 4.14 2.17 -34.62
N SER A 259 5.41 2.39 -34.28
CA SER A 259 6.47 1.45 -34.65
C SER A 259 6.41 0.16 -33.85
N ILE A 260 6.01 0.22 -32.58
CA ILE A 260 5.80 -0.97 -31.74
C ILE A 260 4.67 -1.81 -32.30
N GLU A 261 3.56 -1.20 -32.71
CA GLU A 261 2.44 -1.92 -33.34
C GLU A 261 2.86 -2.58 -34.66
N ALA A 262 3.56 -1.85 -35.53
CA ALA A 262 4.04 -2.40 -36.80
C ALA A 262 5.02 -3.56 -36.58
N LEU A 263 5.87 -3.47 -35.54
CA LEU A 263 6.76 -4.56 -35.15
C LEU A 263 5.97 -5.78 -34.68
N LEU A 264 4.98 -5.60 -33.81
CA LEU A 264 4.13 -6.69 -33.32
C LEU A 264 3.34 -7.34 -34.46
N GLU A 265 2.77 -6.54 -35.36
CA GLU A 265 2.02 -7.03 -36.52
C GLU A 265 2.90 -7.87 -37.46
N ARG A 266 4.13 -7.44 -37.75
CA ARG A 266 5.11 -8.20 -38.55
C ARG A 266 5.49 -9.53 -37.90
N ASN A 267 5.37 -9.65 -36.57
CA ASN A 267 5.68 -10.86 -35.82
C ASN A 267 4.43 -11.69 -35.45
N GLY A 268 3.28 -11.43 -36.10
CA GLY A 268 2.06 -12.21 -35.92
C GLY A 268 1.18 -11.79 -34.73
N TYR A 269 1.52 -10.70 -34.04
CA TYR A 269 0.80 -10.14 -32.90
C TYR A 269 -0.02 -8.90 -33.30
N SER A 270 -0.86 -9.01 -34.31
CA SER A 270 -1.68 -7.87 -34.76
C SER A 270 -2.72 -7.48 -33.70
N VAL A 271 -2.80 -6.19 -33.38
CA VAL A 271 -3.79 -5.63 -32.44
C VAL A 271 -5.22 -5.85 -32.95
N LYS A 272 -5.42 -5.84 -34.26
CA LYS A 272 -6.73 -6.03 -34.92
C LYS A 272 -7.30 -7.44 -34.74
N GLN A 273 -6.47 -8.39 -34.32
CA GLN A 273 -6.91 -9.76 -34.02
C GLN A 273 -7.49 -9.90 -32.60
N LEU A 274 -7.30 -8.91 -31.73
CA LEU A 274 -7.89 -8.91 -30.40
C LEU A 274 -9.43 -8.86 -30.47
N SER A 275 -10.09 -9.67 -29.65
CA SER A 275 -11.56 -9.68 -29.55
C SER A 275 -12.09 -8.32 -29.08
N CYS A 276 -11.41 -7.66 -28.14
CA CYS A 276 -11.77 -6.32 -27.65
C CYS A 276 -11.62 -5.23 -28.73
N TYR A 277 -10.62 -5.33 -29.61
CA TYR A 277 -10.48 -4.40 -30.74
C TYR A 277 -11.67 -4.52 -31.70
N ARG A 278 -12.06 -5.76 -32.04
CA ARG A 278 -13.20 -6.00 -32.93
C ARG A 278 -14.51 -5.48 -32.35
N ALA A 279 -14.70 -5.63 -31.03
CA ALA A 279 -15.86 -5.06 -30.34
C ALA A 279 -15.88 -3.53 -30.40
N LEU A 280 -14.73 -2.87 -30.26
CA LEU A 280 -14.60 -1.42 -30.35
C LEU A 280 -14.96 -0.88 -31.75
N THR A 281 -14.60 -1.58 -32.82
CA THR A 281 -14.84 -1.14 -34.21
C THR A 281 -16.25 -1.43 -34.76
N VAL A 282 -17.06 -2.20 -34.04
CA VAL A 282 -18.46 -2.52 -34.40
C VAL A 282 -19.44 -1.53 -33.75
N SER A 283 -18.94 -0.65 -32.88
CA SER A 283 -19.67 0.45 -32.23
C SER A 283 -19.63 1.69 -33.10
#